data_AF-U7UHV1-F1
#
_entry.id   AF-U7UHV1-F1
#
_cell.length_a   1.000
_cell.length_b   1.000
_cell.length_c   1.000
_cell.angle_alpha   90.00
_cell.angle_beta   90.00
_cell.angle_gamma   90.00
#
_symmetry.space_group_name_H-M   'P 1'
#
loop_
_entity.id
_entity.type
_entity.pdbx_description
1 polymer ?
#
loop_
_entity_poly.entity_id
_entity_poly.type
_entity_poly.pdbx_seq_one_letter_code
_entity_poly.pdbx_strand_id
1 'polypeptide(L)'
;MDREAVLAVIKAMAEKIRAEKEYLTDLDTAIGDGDHGINMARGFKAVEEKLPELADKDIGTILKGVGMQLVSTVGGASGPLYGTAFMKAGAICKDKMELTAIDFQTAFAAAIEGVKMRGRAEKGDKTMLDALCPAYEALALSLADGEELALAVKKAVAAAEAGVAYTKTIAAAKGRASYLGERSIGHQDPGATSSLFMLQVIAGHIA
;
A
#
# COMPACT_ATOMS: atom_id res chain seq x y z
N MET A 1 -0.28 -13.18 -13.17
CA MET A 1 -0.77 -13.35 -11.78
C MET A 1 -2.27 -13.56 -11.84
N ASP A 2 -2.74 -14.76 -11.56
CA ASP A 2 -4.17 -15.10 -11.64
C ASP A 2 -4.97 -14.60 -10.42
N ARG A 3 -6.29 -14.77 -10.47
CA ARG A 3 -7.22 -14.41 -9.40
C ARG A 3 -6.88 -15.08 -8.06
N GLU A 4 -6.52 -16.35 -8.07
CA GLU A 4 -6.21 -17.09 -6.83
C GLU A 4 -4.96 -16.53 -6.16
N ALA A 5 -3.94 -16.18 -6.95
CA ALA A 5 -2.76 -15.48 -6.46
C ALA A 5 -3.10 -14.11 -5.88
N VAL A 6 -4.02 -13.34 -6.49
CA VAL A 6 -4.52 -12.07 -5.92
C VAL A 6 -5.19 -12.29 -4.56
N LEU A 7 -6.07 -13.28 -4.45
CA LEU A 7 -6.73 -13.60 -3.18
C LEU A 7 -5.72 -14.04 -2.11
N ALA A 8 -4.71 -14.83 -2.48
CA ALA A 8 -3.63 -15.24 -1.58
C ALA A 8 -2.82 -14.03 -1.11
N VAL A 9 -2.46 -13.12 -2.01
CA VAL A 9 -1.78 -11.86 -1.68
C VAL A 9 -2.57 -11.03 -0.67
N ILE A 10 -3.89 -10.86 -0.88
CA ILE A 10 -4.71 -10.04 0.04
C ILE A 10 -4.77 -10.67 1.44
N LYS A 11 -4.89 -12.00 1.53
CA LYS A 11 -4.83 -12.73 2.82
C LYS A 11 -3.46 -12.54 3.48
N ALA A 12 -2.38 -12.73 2.74
CA ALA A 12 -1.03 -12.55 3.26
C ALA A 12 -0.75 -11.10 3.69
N MET A 13 -1.36 -10.09 3.04
CA MET A 13 -1.28 -8.70 3.49
C MET A 13 -1.95 -8.53 4.86
N ALA A 14 -3.12 -9.13 5.06
CA ALA A 14 -3.82 -9.07 6.34
C ALA A 14 -3.01 -9.74 7.46
N GLU A 15 -2.42 -10.91 7.18
CA GLU A 15 -1.52 -11.60 8.10
C GLU A 15 -0.30 -10.75 8.46
N LYS A 16 0.36 -10.15 7.46
CA LYS A 16 1.52 -9.29 7.66
C LYS A 16 1.17 -8.05 8.49
N ILE A 17 0.08 -7.35 8.17
CA ILE A 17 -0.37 -6.17 8.92
C ILE A 17 -0.73 -6.53 10.36
N ARG A 18 -1.37 -7.68 10.58
CA ARG A 18 -1.69 -8.17 11.93
C ARG A 18 -0.43 -8.51 12.73
N ALA A 19 0.57 -9.13 12.10
CA ALA A 19 1.84 -9.46 12.73
C ALA A 19 2.65 -8.21 13.11
N GLU A 20 2.62 -7.18 12.26
CA GLU A 20 3.37 -5.92 12.45
C GLU A 20 2.55 -4.83 13.16
N LYS A 21 1.37 -5.17 13.69
CA LYS A 21 0.42 -4.23 14.29
C LYS A 21 1.06 -3.38 15.38
N GLU A 22 1.77 -3.99 16.33
CA GLU A 22 2.39 -3.26 17.44
C GLU A 22 3.51 -2.35 16.93
N TYR A 23 4.37 -2.84 16.03
CA TYR A 23 5.44 -2.04 15.44
C TYR A 23 4.91 -0.80 14.69
N LEU A 24 3.86 -0.96 13.88
CA LEU A 24 3.21 0.16 13.18
C LEU A 24 2.56 1.16 14.15
N THR A 25 2.06 0.67 15.29
CA THR A 25 1.48 1.50 16.35
C THR A 25 2.55 2.29 17.09
N ASP A 26 3.71 1.68 17.36
CA ASP A 26 4.86 2.34 17.99
C ASP A 26 5.44 3.44 17.10
N LEU A 27 5.57 3.19 15.79
CA LEU A 27 5.99 4.21 14.83
C LEU A 27 5.06 5.42 14.83
N ASP A 28 3.76 5.18 14.82
CA ASP A 28 2.75 6.22 14.83
C ASP A 28 2.64 6.93 16.19
N THR A 29 2.96 6.26 17.29
CA THR A 29 3.00 6.89 18.62
C THR A 29 4.08 7.98 18.69
N ALA A 30 5.19 7.81 17.97
CA ALA A 30 6.28 8.77 17.98
C ALA A 30 5.94 10.10 17.26
N ILE A 31 5.07 10.05 16.24
CA ILE A 31 4.78 11.21 15.38
C ILE A 31 3.28 11.45 15.09
N GLY A 32 2.39 10.76 15.77
CA GLY A 32 0.96 10.74 15.50
C GLY A 32 0.15 10.50 16.77
N ASP A 33 -0.96 9.79 16.65
CA ASP A 33 -1.86 9.43 17.76
C ASP A 33 -1.76 7.95 18.18
N GLY A 34 -0.82 7.20 17.60
CA GLY A 34 -0.54 5.82 18.00
C GLY A 34 -1.68 4.87 17.68
N ASP A 35 -2.33 5.05 16.53
CA ASP A 35 -3.48 4.24 16.14
C ASP A 35 -3.33 3.55 14.78
N HIS A 36 -2.29 3.87 14.00
CA HIS A 36 -2.13 3.37 12.63
C HIS A 36 -2.13 1.84 12.55
N GLY A 37 -1.30 1.16 13.35
CA GLY A 37 -1.24 -0.30 13.36
C GLY A 37 -2.57 -0.94 13.76
N ILE A 38 -3.22 -0.40 14.79
CA ILE A 38 -4.54 -0.84 15.28
C ILE A 38 -5.61 -0.68 14.19
N ASN A 39 -5.68 0.48 13.55
CA ASN A 39 -6.64 0.80 12.50
C ASN A 39 -6.43 -0.09 11.27
N MET A 40 -5.18 -0.30 10.86
CA MET A 40 -4.84 -1.16 9.73
C MET A 40 -5.20 -2.63 10.02
N ALA A 41 -4.85 -3.15 11.21
CA ALA A 41 -5.20 -4.51 11.59
C ALA A 41 -6.73 -4.73 11.67
N ARG A 42 -7.48 -3.75 12.20
CA ARG A 42 -8.95 -3.78 12.20
C ARG A 42 -9.51 -3.88 10.79
N GLY A 43 -9.03 -3.04 9.88
CA GLY A 43 -9.57 -3.04 8.51
C GLY A 43 -9.18 -4.25 7.70
N PHE A 44 -7.95 -4.73 7.81
CA PHE A 44 -7.52 -5.95 7.12
C PHE A 44 -8.21 -7.20 7.66
N LYS A 45 -8.50 -7.27 8.96
CA LYS A 45 -9.38 -8.32 9.51
C LYS A 45 -10.76 -8.30 8.85
N ALA A 46 -11.35 -7.11 8.72
CA ALA A 46 -12.65 -6.96 8.08
C ALA A 46 -12.61 -7.29 6.57
N VAL A 47 -11.45 -7.11 5.92
CA VAL A 47 -11.20 -7.58 4.54
C VAL A 47 -11.17 -9.10 4.49
N GLU A 48 -10.43 -9.78 5.39
CA GLU A 48 -10.39 -11.24 5.45
C GLU A 48 -11.78 -11.86 5.62
N GLU A 49 -12.61 -11.27 6.48
CA GLU A 49 -14.00 -11.70 6.69
C GLU A 49 -14.88 -11.53 5.44
N LYS A 50 -14.57 -10.53 4.59
CA LYS A 50 -15.31 -10.24 3.35
C LYS A 50 -14.85 -11.07 2.16
N LEU A 51 -13.59 -11.51 2.14
CA LEU A 51 -12.99 -12.21 1.00
C LEU A 51 -13.78 -13.45 0.51
N PRO A 52 -14.38 -14.30 1.37
CA PRO A 52 -15.18 -15.43 0.90
C PRO A 52 -16.33 -15.04 -0.03
N GLU A 53 -16.93 -13.86 0.17
CA GLU A 53 -18.02 -13.35 -0.67
C GLU A 53 -17.53 -12.79 -2.02
N LEU A 54 -16.23 -12.52 -2.15
CA LEU A 54 -15.61 -11.95 -3.35
C LEU A 54 -14.84 -13.00 -4.16
N ALA A 55 -14.59 -14.19 -3.60
CA ALA A 55 -13.67 -15.17 -4.15
C ALA A 55 -14.04 -15.68 -5.56
N ASP A 56 -15.33 -15.66 -5.92
CA ASP A 56 -15.82 -16.08 -7.23
C ASP A 56 -15.80 -14.97 -8.30
N LYS A 57 -15.49 -13.71 -7.91
CA LYS A 57 -15.55 -12.53 -8.79
C LYS A 57 -14.28 -12.33 -9.61
N ASP A 58 -14.32 -11.40 -10.56
CA ASP A 58 -13.13 -10.92 -11.27
C ASP A 58 -12.21 -10.11 -10.34
N ILE A 59 -10.94 -9.97 -10.72
CA ILE A 59 -9.91 -9.28 -9.93
C ILE A 59 -10.30 -7.82 -9.66
N GLY A 60 -10.88 -7.14 -10.64
CA GLY A 60 -11.33 -5.76 -10.48
C GLY A 60 -12.40 -5.61 -9.40
N THR A 61 -13.38 -6.52 -9.38
CA THR A 61 -14.41 -6.57 -8.34
C THR A 61 -13.84 -6.93 -6.97
N ILE A 62 -12.91 -7.88 -6.88
CA ILE A 62 -12.23 -8.22 -5.63
C ILE A 62 -11.51 -7.00 -5.04
N LEU A 63 -10.66 -6.34 -5.84
CA LEU A 63 -9.89 -5.17 -5.39
C LEU A 63 -10.79 -4.00 -4.98
N LYS A 64 -11.90 -3.76 -5.71
CA LYS A 64 -12.89 -2.75 -5.32
C LYS A 64 -13.57 -3.09 -4.00
N GLY A 65 -13.95 -4.36 -3.80
CA GLY A 65 -14.53 -4.84 -2.55
C GLY A 65 -13.59 -4.66 -1.36
N VAL A 66 -12.31 -5.00 -1.52
CA VAL A 66 -11.26 -4.71 -0.53
C VAL A 66 -11.18 -3.22 -0.25
N GLY A 67 -11.10 -2.39 -1.29
CA GLY A 67 -10.99 -0.94 -1.14
C GLY A 67 -12.17 -0.34 -0.39
N MET A 68 -13.40 -0.73 -0.72
CA MET A 68 -14.61 -0.29 -0.01
C MET A 68 -14.59 -0.70 1.46
N GLN A 69 -14.13 -1.91 1.76
CA GLN A 69 -14.03 -2.39 3.14
C GLN A 69 -12.99 -1.60 3.93
N LEU A 70 -11.84 -1.29 3.34
CA LEU A 70 -10.82 -0.46 3.99
C LEU A 70 -11.31 0.97 4.25
N VAL A 71 -12.06 1.58 3.32
CA VAL A 71 -12.65 2.91 3.53
C VAL A 71 -13.57 2.95 4.76
N SER A 72 -14.39 1.90 4.97
CA SER A 72 -15.40 1.89 6.02
C SER A 72 -14.88 1.43 7.38
N THR A 73 -13.75 0.72 7.44
CA THR A 73 -13.28 0.04 8.66
C THR A 73 -11.95 0.54 9.18
N VAL A 74 -11.05 1.03 8.33
CA VAL A 74 -9.78 1.63 8.78
C VAL A 74 -10.06 3.08 9.19
N GLY A 75 -9.72 3.42 10.43
CA GLY A 75 -9.87 4.77 10.97
C GLY A 75 -8.77 5.71 10.48
N GLY A 76 -8.93 7.00 10.77
CA GLY A 76 -7.91 8.00 10.46
C GLY A 76 -7.71 8.24 8.96
N ALA A 77 -6.53 8.76 8.59
CA ALA A 77 -6.22 9.11 7.21
C ALA A 77 -5.97 7.88 6.32
N SER A 78 -5.46 6.78 6.88
CA SER A 78 -5.02 5.61 6.12
C SER A 78 -6.19 4.87 5.44
N GLY A 79 -7.38 4.84 6.03
CA GLY A 79 -8.54 4.16 5.45
C GLY A 79 -8.99 4.70 4.10
N PRO A 80 -9.30 6.00 3.99
CA PRO A 80 -9.61 6.63 2.71
C PRO A 80 -8.47 6.51 1.68
N LEU A 81 -7.21 6.53 2.10
CA LEU A 81 -6.05 6.44 1.20
C LEU A 81 -5.88 5.03 0.62
N TYR A 82 -5.75 4.00 1.47
CA TYR A 82 -5.66 2.62 1.01
C TYR A 82 -6.93 2.18 0.28
N GLY A 83 -8.09 2.53 0.81
CA GLY A 83 -9.35 2.24 0.15
C GLY A 83 -9.42 2.83 -1.26
N THR A 84 -8.98 4.09 -1.43
CA THR A 84 -8.88 4.72 -2.77
C THR A 84 -7.87 3.99 -3.65
N ALA A 85 -6.70 3.62 -3.11
CA ALA A 85 -5.66 2.90 -3.84
C ALA A 85 -6.20 1.58 -4.45
N PHE A 86 -6.84 0.74 -3.61
CA PHE A 86 -7.45 -0.52 -4.03
C PHE A 86 -8.61 -0.33 -5.01
N MET A 87 -9.49 0.66 -4.78
CA MET A 87 -10.58 0.96 -5.72
C MET A 87 -10.08 1.42 -7.09
N LYS A 88 -9.00 2.19 -7.14
CA LYS A 88 -8.38 2.65 -8.40
C LYS A 88 -7.69 1.50 -9.12
N ALA A 89 -6.92 0.67 -8.42
CA ALA A 89 -6.36 -0.55 -8.98
C ALA A 89 -7.45 -1.48 -9.53
N GLY A 90 -8.52 -1.71 -8.77
CA GLY A 90 -9.65 -2.53 -9.21
C GLY A 90 -10.42 -1.97 -10.40
N ALA A 91 -10.36 -0.66 -10.65
CA ALA A 91 -10.93 -0.08 -11.87
C ALA A 91 -10.12 -0.45 -13.11
N ILE A 92 -8.79 -0.52 -13.01
CA ILE A 92 -7.90 -0.98 -14.09
C ILE A 92 -8.09 -2.47 -14.35
N CYS A 93 -8.28 -3.27 -13.29
CA CYS A 93 -8.39 -4.72 -13.38
C CYS A 93 -9.81 -5.25 -13.69
N LYS A 94 -10.72 -4.40 -14.17
CA LYS A 94 -12.12 -4.77 -14.41
C LYS A 94 -12.23 -5.96 -15.38
N ASP A 95 -13.07 -6.94 -15.02
CA ASP A 95 -13.40 -8.11 -15.83
C ASP A 95 -12.19 -9.04 -16.11
N LYS A 96 -11.05 -8.84 -15.42
CA LYS A 96 -9.83 -9.66 -15.56
C LYS A 96 -9.82 -10.82 -14.57
N MET A 97 -9.44 -11.98 -15.07
CA MET A 97 -9.16 -13.18 -14.25
C MET A 97 -7.66 -13.43 -14.05
N GLU A 98 -6.82 -12.72 -14.81
CA GLU A 98 -5.37 -12.74 -14.71
C GLU A 98 -4.80 -11.36 -15.03
N LEU A 99 -3.72 -10.98 -14.33
CA LEU A 99 -2.96 -9.77 -14.56
C LEU A 99 -1.65 -10.08 -15.28
N THR A 100 -1.43 -9.38 -16.39
CA THR A 100 -0.12 -9.25 -17.04
C THR A 100 0.78 -8.25 -16.28
N ALA A 101 2.05 -8.16 -16.66
CA ALA A 101 2.95 -7.13 -16.12
C ALA A 101 2.45 -5.70 -16.38
N ILE A 102 1.87 -5.46 -17.57
CA ILE A 102 1.29 -4.16 -17.96
C ILE A 102 0.07 -3.84 -17.09
N ASP A 103 -0.78 -4.84 -16.83
CA ASP A 103 -1.95 -4.66 -15.96
C ASP A 103 -1.53 -4.29 -14.53
N PHE A 104 -0.52 -4.99 -14.01
CA PHE A 104 0.04 -4.71 -12.68
C PHE A 104 0.62 -3.29 -12.61
N GLN A 105 1.48 -2.92 -13.57
CA GLN A 105 2.09 -1.58 -13.64
C GLN A 105 1.02 -0.48 -13.70
N THR A 106 0.01 -0.65 -14.55
CA THR A 106 -1.05 0.33 -14.74
C THR A 106 -1.95 0.44 -13.50
N ALA A 107 -2.27 -0.69 -12.87
CA ALA A 107 -3.05 -0.72 -11.63
C ALA A 107 -2.27 -0.06 -10.47
N PHE A 108 -0.96 -0.29 -10.39
CA PHE A 108 -0.11 0.32 -9.37
C PHE A 108 0.01 1.83 -9.57
N ALA A 109 0.20 2.29 -10.81
CA ALA A 109 0.16 3.72 -11.15
C ALA A 109 -1.17 4.36 -10.72
N ALA A 110 -2.31 3.74 -11.07
CA ALA A 110 -3.64 4.23 -10.74
C ALA A 110 -3.88 4.28 -9.22
N ALA A 111 -3.36 3.31 -8.47
CA ALA A 111 -3.41 3.30 -7.02
C ALA A 111 -2.68 4.50 -6.41
N ILE A 112 -1.45 4.77 -6.88
CA ILE A 112 -0.63 5.91 -6.43
C ILE A 112 -1.31 7.24 -6.74
N GLU A 113 -1.80 7.42 -7.97
CA GLU A 113 -2.52 8.64 -8.34
C GLU A 113 -3.80 8.82 -7.51
N GLY A 114 -4.48 7.71 -7.18
CA GLY A 114 -5.58 7.70 -6.22
C GLY A 114 -5.20 8.26 -4.85
N VAL A 115 -4.06 7.81 -4.31
CA VAL A 115 -3.53 8.28 -3.02
C VAL A 115 -3.14 9.76 -3.10
N LYS A 116 -2.41 10.18 -4.13
CA LYS A 116 -2.03 11.59 -4.35
C LYS A 116 -3.25 12.50 -4.38
N MET A 117 -4.26 12.15 -5.19
CA MET A 117 -5.50 12.93 -5.30
C MET A 117 -6.27 13.00 -3.96
N ARG A 118 -6.38 11.88 -3.26
CA ARG A 118 -7.13 11.80 -1.99
C ARG A 118 -6.41 12.54 -0.87
N GLY A 119 -5.10 12.34 -0.74
CA GLY A 119 -4.26 12.90 0.33
C GLY A 119 -3.75 14.31 0.06
N ARG A 120 -3.84 14.78 -1.20
CA ARG A 120 -3.22 16.04 -1.66
C ARG A 120 -1.76 16.12 -1.21
N ALA A 121 -1.04 15.02 -1.41
CA ALA A 121 0.32 14.81 -0.94
C ALA A 121 1.21 14.40 -2.13
N GLU A 122 2.50 14.66 -1.99
CA GLU A 122 3.52 14.31 -2.97
C GLU A 122 4.68 13.54 -2.30
N LYS A 123 5.61 13.04 -3.13
CA LYS A 123 6.89 12.50 -2.65
C LYS A 123 7.66 13.64 -1.99
N GLY A 124 8.17 13.43 -0.79
CA GLY A 124 8.82 14.43 0.05
C GLY A 124 7.94 14.95 1.19
N ASP A 125 6.65 14.61 1.24
CA ASP A 125 5.74 15.07 2.30
C ASP A 125 5.80 14.25 3.60
N LYS A 126 6.64 13.21 3.64
CA LYS A 126 6.74 12.20 4.71
C LYS A 126 5.43 11.42 4.85
N THR A 127 5.05 10.71 3.79
CA THR A 127 3.83 9.90 3.73
C THR A 127 4.07 8.56 3.06
N MET A 128 3.02 7.75 2.91
CA MET A 128 3.07 6.52 2.13
C MET A 128 3.57 6.69 0.68
N LEU A 129 3.47 7.89 0.11
CA LEU A 129 3.98 8.19 -1.23
C LEU A 129 5.50 8.17 -1.32
N ASP A 130 6.21 8.38 -0.20
CA ASP A 130 7.66 8.28 -0.16
C ASP A 130 8.16 6.85 -0.33
N ALA A 131 7.33 5.84 -0.02
CA ALA A 131 7.60 4.44 -0.37
C ALA A 131 7.06 4.09 -1.76
N LEU A 132 5.81 4.49 -2.07
CA LEU A 132 5.11 4.04 -3.27
C LEU A 132 5.66 4.66 -4.56
N CYS A 133 6.00 5.94 -4.58
CA CYS A 133 6.50 6.60 -5.78
C CYS A 133 7.85 6.03 -6.24
N PRO A 134 8.89 5.91 -5.37
CA PRO A 134 10.14 5.23 -5.74
C PRO A 134 9.94 3.77 -6.17
N ALA A 135 9.02 3.05 -5.51
CA ALA A 135 8.70 1.68 -5.88
C ALA A 135 8.18 1.59 -7.32
N TYR A 136 7.24 2.48 -7.69
CA TYR A 136 6.71 2.53 -9.04
C TYR A 136 7.77 2.97 -10.07
N GLU A 137 8.59 3.97 -9.75
CA GLU A 137 9.70 4.42 -10.61
C GLU A 137 10.65 3.24 -10.94
N ALA A 138 11.06 2.47 -9.93
CA ALA A 138 11.93 1.31 -10.10
C ALA A 138 11.26 0.16 -10.89
N LEU A 139 9.98 -0.11 -10.60
CA LEU A 139 9.19 -1.10 -11.33
C LEU A 139 9.05 -0.74 -12.80
N ALA A 140 8.71 0.51 -13.10
CA ALA A 140 8.49 0.98 -14.45
C ALA A 140 9.76 0.94 -15.29
N LEU A 141 10.91 1.33 -14.70
CA LEU A 141 12.20 1.24 -15.36
C LEU A 141 12.58 -0.21 -15.67
N SER A 142 12.45 -1.10 -14.68
CA SER A 142 12.74 -2.53 -14.83
C SER A 142 11.91 -3.19 -15.95
N LEU A 143 10.61 -2.91 -16.00
CA LEU A 143 9.75 -3.42 -17.08
C LEU A 143 10.08 -2.81 -18.44
N ALA A 144 10.49 -1.53 -18.49
CA ALA A 144 10.93 -0.90 -19.74
C ALA A 144 12.23 -1.50 -20.28
N ASP A 145 13.10 -1.99 -19.39
CA ASP A 145 14.33 -2.72 -19.73
C ASP A 145 14.07 -4.19 -20.14
N GLY A 146 12.79 -4.61 -20.15
CA GLY A 146 12.37 -5.95 -20.56
C GLY A 146 12.55 -7.02 -19.48
N GLU A 147 12.76 -6.63 -18.23
CA GLU A 147 12.85 -7.57 -17.10
C GLU A 147 11.48 -8.13 -16.72
N GLU A 148 11.47 -9.33 -16.15
CA GLU A 148 10.24 -9.99 -15.70
C GLU A 148 9.61 -9.29 -14.49
N LEU A 149 8.28 -9.41 -14.36
CA LEU A 149 7.51 -8.78 -13.29
C LEU A 149 8.04 -9.11 -11.89
N ALA A 150 8.48 -10.37 -11.66
CA ALA A 150 9.04 -10.79 -10.38
C ALA A 150 10.29 -9.98 -9.99
N LEU A 151 11.19 -9.75 -10.95
CA LEU A 151 12.39 -8.93 -10.74
C LEU A 151 12.03 -7.45 -10.56
N ALA A 152 11.10 -6.94 -11.38
CA ALA A 152 10.63 -5.56 -11.29
C ALA A 152 10.02 -5.24 -9.93
N VAL A 153 9.22 -6.16 -9.38
CA VAL A 153 8.61 -5.99 -8.04
C VAL A 153 9.66 -6.12 -6.93
N LYS A 154 10.66 -6.99 -7.05
CA LYS A 154 11.79 -7.02 -6.09
C LYS A 154 12.56 -5.71 -6.08
N LYS A 155 12.83 -5.10 -7.24
CA LYS A 155 13.45 -3.77 -7.34
C LYS A 155 12.54 -2.69 -6.76
N ALA A 156 11.22 -2.79 -6.97
CA ALA A 156 10.24 -1.90 -6.37
C ALA A 156 10.26 -1.95 -4.83
N VAL A 157 10.38 -3.15 -4.25
CA VAL A 157 10.53 -3.33 -2.80
C VAL A 157 11.80 -2.64 -2.29
N ALA A 158 12.95 -2.87 -2.92
CA ALA A 158 14.19 -2.22 -2.51
C ALA A 158 14.11 -0.68 -2.57
N ALA A 159 13.43 -0.14 -3.60
CA ALA A 159 13.19 1.30 -3.70
C ALA A 159 12.20 1.81 -2.63
N ALA A 160 11.17 1.03 -2.29
CA ALA A 160 10.27 1.35 -1.19
C ALA A 160 10.99 1.35 0.16
N GLU A 161 11.92 0.42 0.40
CA GLU A 161 12.75 0.36 1.61
C GLU A 161 13.61 1.62 1.76
N ALA A 162 14.25 2.04 0.67
CA ALA A 162 14.98 3.31 0.63
C ALA A 162 14.06 4.52 0.88
N GLY A 163 12.84 4.50 0.32
CA GLY A 163 11.80 5.50 0.55
C GLY A 163 11.37 5.59 2.02
N VAL A 164 11.13 4.45 2.67
CA VAL A 164 10.84 4.37 4.10
C VAL A 164 12.00 4.93 4.93
N ALA A 165 13.24 4.58 4.60
CA ALA A 165 14.41 5.13 5.27
C ALA A 165 14.51 6.65 5.09
N TYR A 166 14.23 7.17 3.89
CA TYR A 166 14.21 8.59 3.58
C TYR A 166 13.18 9.36 4.42
N THR A 167 12.04 8.76 4.78
CA THR A 167 11.06 9.45 5.65
C THR A 167 11.67 9.90 6.98
N LYS A 168 12.69 9.22 7.51
CA LYS A 168 13.38 9.63 8.74
C LYS A 168 14.15 10.94 8.59
N THR A 169 14.54 11.33 7.38
CA THR A 169 15.43 12.48 7.15
C THR A 169 14.68 13.77 6.85
N ILE A 170 13.36 13.73 6.77
CA ILE A 170 12.51 14.86 6.38
C ILE A 170 11.46 15.18 7.44
N ALA A 171 11.09 16.46 7.50
CA ALA A 171 9.95 16.92 8.30
C ALA A 171 8.64 16.59 7.57
N ALA A 172 7.61 16.22 8.32
CA ALA A 172 6.29 15.94 7.77
C ALA A 172 5.59 17.22 7.30
N ALA A 173 5.04 17.18 6.09
CA ALA A 173 4.20 18.25 5.54
C ALA A 173 2.70 17.86 5.50
N LYS A 174 2.38 16.59 5.74
CA LYS A 174 1.02 16.05 5.70
C LYS A 174 0.72 15.18 6.92
N GLY A 175 -0.57 14.88 7.10
CA GLY A 175 -1.06 14.06 8.20
C GLY A 175 -0.82 14.68 9.59
N ARG A 176 -1.08 13.90 10.63
CA ARG A 176 -0.88 14.35 12.02
C ARG A 176 0.58 14.66 12.33
N ALA A 177 1.51 13.96 11.70
CA ALA A 177 2.95 14.19 11.86
C ALA A 177 3.38 15.62 11.51
N SER A 178 2.67 16.29 10.59
CA SER A 178 2.97 17.68 10.25
C SER A 178 2.80 18.66 11.41
N TYR A 179 1.99 18.32 12.42
CA TYR A 179 1.80 19.16 13.62
C TYR A 179 3.05 19.25 14.49
N LEU A 180 4.01 18.33 14.31
CA LEU A 180 5.28 18.30 15.03
C LEU A 180 6.38 19.09 14.32
N GLY A 181 6.18 19.48 13.05
CA GLY A 181 7.20 20.18 12.26
C GLY A 181 8.54 19.42 12.25
N GLU A 182 9.64 20.11 12.54
CA GLU A 182 10.98 19.53 12.60
C GLU A 182 11.14 18.39 13.62
N ARG A 183 10.29 18.35 14.66
CA ARG A 183 10.33 17.24 15.65
C ARG A 183 9.91 15.90 15.06
N SER A 184 9.33 15.87 13.86
CA SER A 184 9.05 14.62 13.14
C SER A 184 10.30 14.04 12.45
N ILE A 185 11.40 14.80 12.33
CA ILE A 185 12.68 14.30 11.80
C ILE A 185 13.26 13.27 12.77
N GLY A 186 13.88 12.23 12.23
CA GLY A 186 14.42 11.08 12.97
C GLY A 186 13.44 9.91 13.10
N HIS A 187 12.15 10.15 12.84
CA HIS A 187 11.09 9.15 12.99
C HIS A 187 10.62 8.61 11.63
N GLN A 188 10.37 7.31 11.54
CA GLN A 188 9.90 6.64 10.32
C GLN A 188 8.40 6.85 10.14
N ASP A 189 7.94 7.08 8.91
CA ASP A 189 6.50 7.21 8.65
C ASP A 189 5.78 5.84 8.72
N PRO A 190 4.71 5.69 9.53
CA PRO A 190 3.96 4.44 9.63
C PRO A 190 3.21 4.11 8.32
N GLY A 191 2.76 5.12 7.57
CA GLY A 191 2.10 4.96 6.27
C GLY A 191 3.03 4.32 5.24
N ALA A 192 4.21 4.89 5.05
CA ALA A 192 5.28 4.38 4.18
C ALA A 192 5.68 2.95 4.56
N THR A 193 5.81 2.68 5.87
CA THR A 193 6.17 1.35 6.38
C THR A 193 5.10 0.31 6.05
N SER A 194 3.82 0.63 6.26
CA SER A 194 2.73 -0.28 5.90
C SER A 194 2.64 -0.53 4.39
N SER A 195 2.93 0.47 3.55
CA SER A 195 3.00 0.31 2.09
C SER A 195 4.14 -0.62 1.67
N LEU A 196 5.31 -0.49 2.30
CA LEU A 196 6.43 -1.38 2.08
C LEU A 196 6.07 -2.83 2.42
N PHE A 197 5.39 -3.07 3.56
CA PHE A 197 4.95 -4.41 3.93
C PHE A 197 4.02 -5.03 2.89
N MET A 198 3.09 -4.26 2.33
CA MET A 198 2.24 -4.73 1.25
C MET A 198 3.05 -5.11 -0.01
N LEU A 199 4.04 -4.30 -0.39
CA LEU A 199 4.91 -4.60 -1.53
C LEU A 199 5.78 -5.85 -1.30
N GLN A 200 6.31 -6.03 -0.09
CA GLN A 200 7.05 -7.24 0.30
C GLN A 200 6.18 -8.49 0.20
N VAL A 201 4.91 -8.41 0.64
CA VAL A 201 3.96 -9.50 0.47
C VAL A 201 3.72 -9.80 -1.00
N ILE A 202 3.46 -8.79 -1.84
CA ILE A 202 3.27 -8.98 -3.28
C ILE A 202 4.50 -9.67 -3.90
N ALA A 203 5.71 -9.21 -3.58
CA ALA A 203 6.95 -9.78 -4.09
C ALA A 203 7.12 -11.27 -3.75
N GLY A 204 6.63 -11.71 -2.58
CA GLY A 204 6.66 -13.12 -2.16
C GLY A 204 5.64 -14.02 -2.87
N HIS A 205 4.71 -13.45 -3.64
CA HIS A 205 3.62 -14.19 -4.30
C HIS A 205 3.63 -14.04 -5.83
N ILE A 206 4.59 -13.29 -6.38
CA ILE A 206 4.83 -13.23 -7.83
C ILE A 206 5.93 -14.24 -8.15
N ALA A 207 5.60 -15.20 -9.03
CA ALA A 207 6.54 -16.14 -9.61
C ALA A 207 7.41 -15.45 -10.68
#